data_AF-A0A6H0KNG4-F1
#
_entry.id   AF-A0A6H0KNG4-F1
#
_cell.length_a   1.000
_cell.length_b   1.000
_cell.length_c   1.000
_cell.angle_alpha   90.00
_cell.angle_beta   90.00
_cell.angle_gamma   90.00
#
_symmetry.space_group_name_H-M   'P 1'
#
loop_
_entity.id
_entity.type
_entity.pdbx_description
1 polymer ?
#
loop_
_entity_poly.entity_id
_entity_poly.type
_entity_poly.pdbx_seq_one_letter_code
_entity_poly.pdbx_strand_id
1 'polypeptide(L)'
;MKIYYLEDKEQPLSKAKQLGESLRLPANIGEKKLKVFKGESRFTAELPFDYSDRLKNAQDLSTIPDLEQKVVDYYNKVQKWIIDCDLYTFLRETADVTLHEAEMIYLKKEDYPDFSKGAKVFFNVDGVLDRKVLPVQNYEMVLCHGNKLVQLRSKIDLKTVLRVDYYKSKEYKDAKANTITSKNIMLYIPDGENEFKMFY
;
A
#
# COMPACT_ATOMS: atom_id res chain seq x y z
N MET A 1 13.37 -21.99 17.25
CA MET A 1 12.28 -21.04 17.50
C MET A 1 10.95 -21.73 17.26
N LYS A 2 9.95 -21.43 18.09
CA LYS A 2 8.56 -21.91 17.95
C LYS A 2 7.64 -20.71 17.87
N ILE A 3 6.63 -20.78 17.02
CA ILE A 3 5.58 -19.78 16.92
C ILE A 3 4.34 -20.37 17.58
N TYR A 4 3.69 -19.58 18.44
CA TYR A 4 2.52 -20.03 19.18
C TYR A 4 1.37 -19.06 18.96
N TYR A 5 0.17 -19.62 18.86
CA TYR A 5 -1.09 -18.89 18.78
C TYR A 5 -1.85 -19.04 20.10
N LEU A 6 -2.37 -17.92 20.58
CA LEU A 6 -3.30 -17.85 21.68
C LEU A 6 -4.65 -17.34 21.16
N GLU A 7 -5.73 -18.05 21.45
CA GLU A 7 -7.08 -17.62 21.07
C GLU A 7 -7.52 -16.42 21.93
N ASP A 8 -7.14 -16.43 23.19
CA ASP A 8 -7.27 -15.31 24.11
C ASP A 8 -5.88 -14.92 24.64
N LYS A 9 -5.55 -13.62 24.62
CA LYS A 9 -4.27 -13.11 25.13
C LYS A 9 -4.04 -13.43 26.61
N GLU A 10 -5.09 -13.64 27.39
CA GLU A 10 -5.04 -13.96 28.82
C GLU A 10 -4.91 -15.48 29.07
N GLN A 11 -4.95 -16.32 28.02
CA GLN A 11 -4.85 -17.76 28.19
C GLN A 11 -3.43 -18.19 28.57
N PRO A 12 -3.27 -19.25 29.39
CA PRO A 12 -1.94 -19.74 29.74
C PRO A 12 -1.23 -20.34 28.52
N LEU A 13 0.09 -20.16 28.44
CA LEU A 13 0.93 -20.70 27.37
C LEU A 13 0.83 -22.23 27.20
N SER A 14 0.43 -22.96 28.25
CA SER A 14 0.19 -24.40 28.19
C SER A 14 -0.96 -24.79 27.26
N LYS A 15 -1.89 -23.85 26.98
CA LYS A 15 -2.99 -24.01 26.02
C LYS A 15 -2.65 -23.47 24.62
N ALA A 16 -1.44 -22.94 24.42
CA ALA A 16 -1.04 -22.37 23.16
C ALA A 16 -0.95 -23.43 22.06
N LYS A 17 -1.48 -23.10 20.87
CA LYS A 17 -1.33 -23.95 19.69
C LYS A 17 -0.03 -23.57 19.00
N GLN A 18 0.88 -24.53 18.79
CA GLN A 18 2.08 -24.26 17.99
C GLN A 18 1.66 -24.09 16.52
N LEU A 19 2.05 -22.98 15.90
CA LEU A 19 1.86 -22.73 14.48
C LEU A 19 3.07 -23.25 13.69
N GLY A 20 2.81 -24.11 12.72
CA GLY A 20 3.82 -24.65 11.82
C GLY A 20 4.91 -25.47 12.53
N GLU A 21 5.98 -25.72 11.80
CA GLU A 21 7.13 -26.47 12.31
C GLU A 21 8.05 -25.60 13.17
N SER A 22 8.73 -26.24 14.12
CA SER A 22 9.78 -25.59 14.89
C SER A 22 10.99 -25.29 14.02
N LEU A 23 11.38 -24.03 13.92
CA LEU A 23 12.63 -23.63 13.27
C LEU A 23 13.82 -24.12 14.08
N ARG A 24 14.62 -25.00 13.49
CA ARG A 24 15.85 -25.53 14.07
C ARG A 24 17.07 -25.03 13.29
N LEU A 25 18.19 -24.84 13.99
CA LEU A 25 19.46 -24.65 13.32
C LEU A 25 19.88 -25.98 12.67
N PRO A 26 20.46 -25.97 11.46
CA PRO A 26 21.07 -27.15 10.87
C PRO A 26 22.17 -27.69 11.80
N ALA A 27 22.29 -29.02 11.92
CA ALA A 27 23.27 -29.64 12.80
C ALA A 27 24.72 -29.22 12.48
N ASN A 28 25.01 -28.94 11.21
CA ASN A 28 26.33 -28.51 10.73
C ASN A 28 26.50 -26.98 10.64
N ILE A 29 25.72 -26.19 11.39
CA ILE A 29 25.76 -24.73 11.28
C ILE A 29 27.16 -24.15 11.60
N GLY A 30 27.90 -24.74 12.54
CA GLY A 30 29.27 -24.34 12.88
C GLY A 30 30.28 -24.58 11.76
N GLU A 31 30.06 -25.61 10.93
CA GLU A 31 30.92 -25.91 9.77
C GLU A 31 30.66 -24.94 8.61
N LYS A 32 29.41 -24.50 8.45
CA LYS A 32 29.02 -23.60 7.36
C LYS A 32 29.60 -22.20 7.47
N LYS A 33 30.05 -21.78 8.66
CA LYS A 33 30.67 -20.46 8.94
C LYS A 33 29.91 -19.28 8.30
N LEU A 34 28.59 -19.37 8.23
CA LEU A 34 27.76 -18.34 7.59
C LEU A 34 27.67 -17.11 8.49
N LYS A 35 27.81 -15.92 7.91
CA LYS A 35 27.57 -14.65 8.63
C LYS A 35 26.11 -14.52 9.10
N VAL A 36 25.17 -15.11 8.35
CA VAL A 36 23.73 -15.09 8.64
C VAL A 36 23.12 -16.43 8.23
N PHE A 37 22.26 -17.00 9.09
CA PHE A 37 21.40 -18.14 8.77
C PHE A 37 19.95 -17.68 8.64
N LYS A 38 19.26 -18.13 7.58
CA LYS A 38 17.83 -17.91 7.38
C LYS A 38 17.12 -19.26 7.39
N GLY A 39 16.09 -19.40 8.22
CA GLY A 39 15.20 -20.55 8.25
C GLY A 39 13.77 -20.09 7.96
N GLU A 40 12.97 -20.97 7.36
CA GLU A 40 11.57 -20.72 7.02
C GLU A 40 10.68 -21.80 7.68
N SER A 41 9.52 -21.38 8.18
CA SER A 41 8.46 -22.27 8.65
C SER A 41 7.15 -21.73 8.08
N ARG A 42 6.23 -22.64 7.75
CA ARG A 42 4.95 -22.32 7.13
C ARG A 42 3.82 -22.83 8.01
N PHE A 43 2.74 -22.09 8.07
CA PHE A 43 1.48 -22.50 8.66
C PHE A 43 0.33 -21.98 7.80
N THR A 44 -0.80 -22.67 7.85
CA THR A 44 -2.02 -22.24 7.19
C THR A 44 -2.85 -21.43 8.18
N ALA A 45 -3.41 -20.32 7.72
CA ALA A 45 -4.39 -19.54 8.44
C ALA A 45 -5.60 -19.31 7.53
N GLU A 46 -6.78 -19.41 8.10
CA GLU A 46 -8.01 -18.95 7.44
C GLU A 46 -8.17 -17.46 7.77
N LEU A 47 -8.25 -16.63 6.74
CA LEU A 47 -8.55 -15.22 6.90
C LEU A 47 -10.05 -15.03 6.70
N PRO A 48 -10.74 -14.30 7.60
CA PRO A 48 -12.17 -14.01 7.45
C PRO A 48 -12.47 -13.15 6.22
N PHE A 49 -11.46 -12.42 5.74
CA PHE A 49 -11.52 -11.64 4.50
C PHE A 49 -10.36 -12.09 3.60
N ASP A 50 -10.69 -12.79 2.51
CA ASP A 50 -9.72 -13.24 1.51
C ASP A 50 -10.07 -12.64 0.15
N TYR A 51 -9.22 -11.72 -0.30
CA TYR A 51 -9.33 -11.04 -1.59
C TYR A 51 -8.30 -11.51 -2.62
N SER A 52 -7.65 -12.65 -2.39
CA SER A 52 -6.59 -13.18 -3.26
C SER A 52 -7.06 -13.45 -4.69
N ASP A 53 -8.34 -13.82 -4.87
CA ASP A 53 -8.92 -14.07 -6.19
C ASP A 53 -8.94 -12.83 -7.10
N ARG A 54 -8.94 -11.60 -6.54
CA ARG A 54 -8.91 -10.35 -7.33
C ARG A 54 -7.66 -10.26 -8.21
N LEU A 55 -6.51 -10.69 -7.70
CA LEU A 55 -5.27 -10.77 -8.49
C LEU A 55 -5.14 -12.07 -9.27
N LYS A 56 -5.77 -13.15 -8.81
CA LYS A 56 -5.64 -14.45 -9.48
C LYS A 56 -6.03 -14.37 -10.96
N ASN A 57 -7.09 -13.61 -11.26
CA ASN A 57 -7.62 -13.45 -12.62
C ASN A 57 -7.22 -12.11 -13.29
N ALA A 58 -6.45 -11.26 -12.62
CA ALA A 58 -5.98 -10.00 -13.21
C ALA A 58 -5.07 -10.24 -14.43
N GLN A 59 -5.11 -9.32 -15.39
CA GLN A 59 -4.33 -9.42 -16.61
C GLN A 59 -2.82 -9.30 -16.36
N ASP A 60 -2.02 -9.95 -17.21
CA ASP A 60 -0.57 -9.74 -17.26
C ASP A 60 -0.27 -8.39 -17.95
N LEU A 61 0.10 -7.39 -17.15
CA LEU A 61 0.33 -6.04 -17.62
C LEU A 61 1.54 -5.94 -18.56
N SER A 62 2.48 -6.89 -18.53
CA SER A 62 3.64 -6.89 -19.44
C SER A 62 3.24 -7.09 -20.90
N THR A 63 2.01 -7.56 -21.15
CA THR A 63 1.45 -7.76 -22.50
C THR A 63 0.73 -6.51 -23.03
N ILE A 64 0.53 -5.49 -22.19
CA ILE A 64 -0.24 -4.30 -22.56
C ILE A 64 0.65 -3.33 -23.36
N PRO A 65 0.25 -2.97 -24.59
CA PRO A 65 1.00 -1.99 -25.37
C PRO A 65 0.92 -0.61 -24.72
N ASP A 66 2.03 0.14 -24.82
CA ASP A 66 2.21 1.48 -24.27
C ASP A 66 1.87 1.57 -22.77
N LEU A 67 2.18 0.49 -22.03
CA LEU A 67 1.84 0.37 -20.61
C LEU A 67 2.26 1.58 -19.79
N GLU A 68 3.52 2.02 -19.93
CA GLU A 68 4.08 3.12 -19.15
C GLU A 68 3.29 4.42 -19.36
N GLN A 69 2.97 4.74 -20.62
CA GLN A 69 2.18 5.93 -20.93
C GLN A 69 0.79 5.86 -20.30
N LYS A 70 0.09 4.72 -20.42
CA LYS A 70 -1.25 4.54 -19.83
C LYS A 70 -1.22 4.66 -18.30
N VAL A 71 -0.18 4.15 -17.66
CA VAL A 71 0.01 4.28 -16.20
C VAL A 71 0.24 5.73 -15.82
N VAL A 72 1.11 6.45 -16.54
CA VAL A 72 1.36 7.88 -16.32
C VAL A 72 0.09 8.71 -16.51
N ASP A 73 -0.69 8.43 -17.55
CA ASP A 73 -1.97 9.10 -17.81
C ASP A 73 -2.96 8.88 -16.67
N TYR A 74 -3.01 7.67 -16.10
CA TYR A 74 -3.83 7.39 -14.92
C TYR A 74 -3.35 8.19 -13.70
N TYR A 75 -2.04 8.25 -13.44
CA TYR A 75 -1.51 9.07 -12.35
C TYR A 75 -1.82 10.56 -12.55
N ASN A 76 -1.73 11.07 -13.78
CA ASN A 76 -2.08 12.45 -14.12
C ASN A 76 -3.58 12.72 -13.95
N LYS A 77 -4.44 11.75 -14.30
CA LYS A 77 -5.89 11.79 -14.02
C LYS A 77 -6.15 11.93 -12.51
N VAL A 78 -5.46 11.14 -11.68
CA VAL A 78 -5.56 11.25 -10.21
C VAL A 78 -5.01 12.58 -9.70
N GLN A 79 -3.88 13.06 -10.23
CA GLN A 79 -3.35 14.39 -9.88
C GLN A 79 -4.36 15.49 -10.19
N LYS A 80 -5.07 15.39 -11.32
CA LYS A 80 -6.09 16.36 -11.69
C LYS A 80 -7.22 16.41 -10.66
N TRP A 81 -7.73 15.27 -10.20
CA TRP A 81 -8.73 15.23 -9.12
C TRP A 81 -8.22 15.89 -7.84
N ILE A 82 -6.96 15.64 -7.49
CA ILE A 82 -6.32 16.25 -6.33
C ILE A 82 -6.23 17.77 -6.54
N ILE A 83 -5.71 18.26 -7.67
CA ILE A 83 -5.59 19.69 -8.01
C ILE A 83 -6.95 20.38 -7.92
N ASP A 84 -7.96 19.80 -8.58
CA ASP A 84 -9.32 20.34 -8.68
C ASP A 84 -10.13 20.15 -7.38
N CYS A 85 -9.54 19.51 -6.36
CA CYS A 85 -10.18 19.14 -5.09
C CYS A 85 -11.48 18.30 -5.28
N ASP A 86 -11.53 17.49 -6.33
CA ASP A 86 -12.65 16.58 -6.62
C ASP A 86 -12.55 15.30 -5.75
N LEU A 87 -12.82 15.49 -4.46
CA LEU A 87 -12.83 14.41 -3.48
C LEU A 87 -13.90 13.36 -3.80
N TYR A 88 -15.04 13.77 -4.35
CA TYR A 88 -16.16 12.87 -4.63
C TYR A 88 -15.77 11.83 -5.68
N THR A 89 -15.20 12.25 -6.82
CA THR A 89 -14.75 11.33 -7.87
C THR A 89 -13.67 10.39 -7.35
N PHE A 90 -12.71 10.92 -6.57
CA PHE A 90 -11.66 10.09 -5.96
C PHE A 90 -12.25 9.02 -5.03
N LEU A 91 -13.13 9.39 -4.10
CA LEU A 91 -13.75 8.45 -3.16
C LEU A 91 -14.58 7.38 -3.88
N ARG A 92 -15.26 7.74 -4.97
CA ARG A 92 -16.00 6.77 -5.78
C ARG A 92 -15.05 5.78 -6.45
N GLU A 93 -13.94 6.25 -7.01
CA GLU A 93 -12.92 5.39 -7.65
C GLU A 93 -12.28 4.42 -6.64
N THR A 94 -12.07 4.87 -5.40
CA THR A 94 -11.36 4.09 -4.37
C THR A 94 -12.28 3.33 -3.42
N ALA A 95 -13.61 3.40 -3.58
CA ALA A 95 -14.56 2.85 -2.61
C ALA A 95 -14.34 1.36 -2.33
N ASP A 96 -14.20 0.57 -3.39
CA ASP A 96 -13.97 -0.89 -3.34
C ASP A 96 -12.65 -1.22 -2.60
N VAL A 97 -11.57 -0.55 -2.99
CA VAL A 97 -10.24 -0.74 -2.38
C VAL A 97 -10.24 -0.33 -0.91
N THR A 98 -10.92 0.77 -0.58
CA THR A 98 -10.97 1.29 0.80
C THR A 98 -11.70 0.31 1.72
N LEU A 99 -12.77 -0.31 1.23
CA LEU A 99 -13.49 -1.34 1.98
C LEU A 99 -12.60 -2.55 2.25
N HIS A 100 -11.96 -3.08 1.21
CA HIS A 100 -11.06 -4.23 1.34
C HIS A 100 -9.87 -3.94 2.25
N GLU A 101 -9.26 -2.76 2.14
CA GLU A 101 -8.18 -2.33 3.03
C GLU A 101 -8.65 -2.30 4.48
N ALA A 102 -9.81 -1.69 4.75
CA ALA A 102 -10.40 -1.64 6.07
C ALA A 102 -10.66 -3.04 6.66
N GLU A 103 -11.17 -3.98 5.87
CA GLU A 103 -11.41 -5.36 6.29
C GLU A 103 -10.10 -6.13 6.55
N MET A 104 -9.10 -5.99 5.67
CA MET A 104 -7.80 -6.67 5.81
C MET A 104 -7.01 -6.20 7.02
N ILE A 105 -7.16 -4.93 7.44
CA ILE A 105 -6.52 -4.40 8.65
C ILE A 105 -7.40 -4.50 9.89
N TYR A 106 -8.58 -5.12 9.79
CA TYR A 106 -9.57 -5.23 10.87
C TYR A 106 -9.91 -3.87 11.49
N LEU A 107 -10.11 -2.87 10.62
CA LEU A 107 -10.35 -1.49 11.00
C LEU A 107 -11.57 -1.39 11.91
N LYS A 108 -11.39 -0.84 13.11
CA LYS A 108 -12.50 -0.55 14.02
C LYS A 108 -13.07 0.83 13.73
N LYS A 109 -14.33 1.03 14.11
CA LYS A 109 -15.04 2.29 13.89
C LYS A 109 -14.31 3.48 14.52
N GLU A 110 -13.78 3.29 15.73
CA GLU A 110 -13.02 4.30 16.46
C GLU A 110 -11.73 4.74 15.74
N ASP A 111 -11.13 3.89 14.92
CA ASP A 111 -9.85 4.14 14.23
C ASP A 111 -10.04 4.79 12.83
N TYR A 112 -11.29 4.86 12.34
CA TYR A 112 -11.61 5.43 11.03
C TYR A 112 -11.13 6.88 10.81
N PRO A 113 -11.18 7.80 11.81
CA PRO A 113 -10.69 9.16 11.62
C PRO A 113 -9.20 9.24 11.25
N ASP A 114 -8.38 8.34 11.79
CA ASP A 114 -6.96 8.26 11.47
C ASP A 114 -6.73 7.59 10.11
N PHE A 115 -7.47 6.52 9.82
CA PHE A 115 -7.46 5.86 8.51
C PHE A 115 -7.79 6.82 7.35
N SER A 116 -8.79 7.69 7.54
CA SER A 116 -9.23 8.66 6.53
C SER A 116 -8.38 9.94 6.43
N LYS A 117 -7.40 10.13 7.33
CA LYS A 117 -6.61 11.37 7.45
C LYS A 117 -5.85 11.72 6.18
N GLY A 118 -5.37 10.72 5.44
CA GLY A 118 -4.63 10.93 4.18
C GLY A 118 -5.43 11.71 3.14
N ALA A 119 -6.72 11.39 2.98
CA ALA A 119 -7.58 12.07 2.02
C ALA A 119 -7.79 13.55 2.35
N LYS A 120 -7.79 13.93 3.64
CA LYS A 120 -8.06 15.30 4.07
C LYS A 120 -7.02 16.30 3.56
N VAL A 121 -5.73 15.97 3.66
CA VAL A 121 -4.65 16.83 3.16
C VAL A 121 -4.62 16.87 1.64
N PHE A 122 -4.80 15.71 0.99
CA PHE A 122 -4.79 15.63 -0.46
C PHE A 122 -5.89 16.47 -1.09
N PHE A 123 -7.07 16.57 -0.48
CA PHE A 123 -8.20 17.33 -1.03
C PHE A 123 -8.48 18.64 -0.26
N ASN A 124 -7.49 19.15 0.47
CA ASN A 124 -7.53 20.42 1.21
C ASN A 124 -8.71 20.58 2.19
N VAL A 125 -9.18 19.48 2.77
CA VAL A 125 -10.26 19.47 3.76
C VAL A 125 -9.82 20.17 5.06
N ASP A 126 -8.54 20.05 5.43
CA ASP A 126 -7.98 20.64 6.65
C ASP A 126 -7.51 22.11 6.48
N GLY A 127 -7.70 22.71 5.30
CA GLY A 127 -7.34 24.12 5.06
C GLY A 127 -5.84 24.42 5.18
N VAL A 128 -4.99 23.54 4.64
CA VAL A 128 -3.53 23.70 4.68
C VAL A 128 -3.06 24.87 3.81
N LEU A 129 -1.90 25.45 4.14
CA LEU A 129 -1.38 26.62 3.44
C LEU A 129 -0.46 26.24 2.27
N ASP A 130 -0.52 27.03 1.19
CA ASP A 130 0.28 26.92 -0.03
C ASP A 130 0.36 25.50 -0.62
N ARG A 131 -0.75 24.76 -0.52
CA ARG A 131 -0.84 23.39 -1.01
C ARG A 131 -0.50 23.31 -2.51
N LYS A 132 0.48 22.48 -2.84
CA LYS A 132 0.96 22.25 -4.20
C LYS A 132 1.09 20.76 -4.50
N VAL A 133 0.42 20.31 -5.54
CA VAL A 133 0.63 18.96 -6.09
C VAL A 133 1.95 18.95 -6.84
N LEU A 134 2.84 18.01 -6.50
CA LEU A 134 4.14 17.88 -7.16
C LEU A 134 3.98 17.06 -8.46
N PRO A 135 4.64 17.42 -9.57
CA PRO A 135 4.50 16.71 -10.83
C PRO A 135 5.02 15.28 -10.76
N VAL A 136 4.43 14.36 -11.54
CA VAL A 136 4.98 13.01 -11.75
C VAL A 136 6.23 13.10 -12.62
N GLN A 137 7.40 12.99 -11.99
CA GLN A 137 8.69 13.08 -12.68
C GLN A 137 9.75 12.24 -11.97
N ASN A 138 10.87 11.97 -12.65
CA ASN A 138 11.98 11.17 -12.12
C ASN A 138 11.53 9.84 -11.51
N TYR A 139 10.56 9.18 -12.15
CA TYR A 139 9.98 7.94 -11.70
C TYR A 139 10.60 6.72 -12.40
N GLU A 140 10.39 5.56 -11.79
CA GLU A 140 10.47 4.26 -12.44
C GLU A 140 9.10 3.56 -12.33
N MET A 141 8.73 2.86 -13.38
CA MET A 141 7.57 1.97 -13.39
C MET A 141 8.00 0.59 -12.88
N VAL A 142 7.27 0.06 -11.91
CA VAL A 142 7.56 -1.24 -11.28
C VAL A 142 6.38 -2.17 -11.45
N LEU A 143 6.63 -3.31 -12.11
CA LEU A 143 5.71 -4.43 -12.17
C LEU A 143 5.86 -5.32 -10.93
N CYS A 144 4.73 -5.68 -10.34
CA CYS A 144 4.62 -6.44 -9.08
C CYS A 144 3.72 -7.66 -9.27
N HIS A 145 3.81 -8.63 -8.36
CA HIS A 145 2.93 -9.82 -8.32
C HIS A 145 2.82 -10.57 -9.66
N GLY A 146 3.96 -10.88 -10.28
CA GLY A 146 3.99 -11.58 -11.57
C GLY A 146 3.35 -10.74 -12.68
N ASN A 147 3.71 -9.46 -12.75
CA ASN A 147 3.25 -8.48 -13.74
C ASN A 147 1.76 -8.10 -13.67
N LYS A 148 1.05 -8.44 -12.60
CA LYS A 148 -0.39 -8.14 -12.45
C LYS A 148 -0.68 -6.79 -11.82
N LEU A 149 0.31 -6.22 -11.16
CA LEU A 149 0.25 -4.91 -10.53
C LEU A 149 1.32 -4.00 -11.10
N VAL A 150 1.03 -2.71 -11.20
CA VAL A 150 1.98 -1.69 -11.61
C VAL A 150 1.89 -0.46 -10.71
N GLN A 151 3.03 0.15 -10.41
CA GLN A 151 3.11 1.42 -9.68
C GLN A 151 4.24 2.28 -10.22
N LEU A 152 4.11 3.60 -10.05
CA LEU A 152 5.19 4.56 -10.25
C LEU A 152 5.79 4.95 -8.90
N ARG A 153 7.11 4.81 -8.78
CA ARG A 153 7.86 5.28 -7.62
C ARG A 153 9.01 6.19 -8.03
N SER A 154 9.39 7.10 -7.16
CA SER A 154 10.52 8.01 -7.36
C SER A 154 11.83 7.24 -7.41
N LYS A 155 12.68 7.54 -8.40
CA LYS A 155 14.05 7.00 -8.49
C LYS A 155 14.96 7.49 -7.36
N ILE A 156 14.58 8.53 -6.64
CA ILE A 156 15.40 9.17 -5.60
C ILE A 156 15.25 8.45 -4.26
N ASP A 157 14.01 8.20 -3.83
CA ASP A 157 13.69 7.69 -2.49
C ASP A 157 12.84 6.41 -2.51
N LEU A 158 12.53 5.89 -3.69
CA LEU A 158 11.70 4.69 -3.92
C LEU A 158 10.28 4.77 -3.34
N LYS A 159 9.83 5.96 -2.93
CA LYS A 159 8.45 6.21 -2.48
C LYS A 159 7.55 6.58 -3.67
N THR A 160 6.24 6.46 -3.48
CA THR A 160 5.22 6.87 -4.47
C THR A 160 5.44 8.30 -5.01
N VAL A 161 5.03 8.53 -6.26
CA VAL A 161 5.16 9.82 -6.95
C VAL A 161 3.98 10.76 -6.76
N LEU A 162 2.83 10.28 -6.26
CA LEU A 162 1.72 11.17 -5.89
C LEU A 162 2.05 11.87 -4.59
N ARG A 163 2.41 13.15 -4.66
CA ARG A 163 2.88 13.95 -3.53
C ARG A 163 2.23 15.33 -3.51
N VAL A 164 1.96 15.80 -2.30
CA VAL A 164 1.48 17.15 -2.04
C VAL A 164 2.41 17.81 -1.04
N ASP A 165 2.92 18.98 -1.41
CA ASP A 165 3.72 19.88 -0.58
C ASP A 165 2.81 20.97 0.00
N TYR A 166 2.98 21.29 1.28
CA TYR A 166 2.15 22.27 1.98
C TYR A 166 2.78 22.71 3.30
N TYR A 167 2.24 23.78 3.90
CA TYR A 167 2.52 24.17 5.28
C TYR A 167 1.34 23.87 6.20
N LYS A 168 1.61 23.27 7.36
CA LYS A 168 0.58 22.91 8.35
C LYS A 168 -0.05 24.11 9.04
N SER A 169 0.72 25.18 9.22
CA SER A 169 0.25 26.43 9.81
C SER A 169 1.13 27.60 9.34
N LYS A 170 0.74 28.81 9.73
CA LYS A 170 1.51 30.03 9.45
C LYS A 170 2.90 30.00 10.08
N GLU A 171 3.03 29.45 11.28
CA GLU A 171 4.32 29.29 11.98
C GLU A 171 5.27 28.40 11.19
N TYR A 172 4.79 27.26 10.66
CA TYR A 172 5.58 26.38 9.81
C TYR A 172 5.99 27.07 8.50
N LYS A 173 5.10 27.89 7.92
CA LYS A 173 5.40 28.68 6.73
C LYS A 173 6.50 29.71 6.98
N ASP A 174 6.42 30.44 8.09
CA ASP A 174 7.40 31.46 8.45
C ASP A 174 8.76 30.83 8.79
N ALA A 175 8.77 29.64 9.39
CA ALA A 175 9.97 28.82 9.59
C ALA A 175 10.48 28.11 8.32
N LYS A 176 9.78 28.24 7.19
CA LYS A 176 10.04 27.51 5.93
C LYS A 176 10.11 25.99 6.11
N ALA A 177 9.36 25.46 7.07
CA ALA A 177 9.28 24.04 7.40
C ALA A 177 8.07 23.40 6.69
N ASN A 178 8.20 23.15 5.39
CA ASN A 178 7.15 22.51 4.61
C ASN A 178 7.01 21.02 4.96
N THR A 179 5.85 20.45 4.65
CA THR A 179 5.54 19.02 4.82
C THR A 179 5.19 18.43 3.47
N ILE A 180 5.76 17.26 3.17
CA ILE A 180 5.37 16.46 2.01
C ILE A 180 4.56 15.27 2.51
N THR A 181 3.32 15.17 2.03
CA THR A 181 2.53 13.94 2.14
C THR A 181 2.53 13.20 0.82
N SER A 182 2.34 11.88 0.86
CA SER A 182 2.40 11.01 -0.31
C SER A 182 1.32 9.94 -0.23
N LYS A 183 0.71 9.59 -1.36
CA LYS A 183 -0.30 8.52 -1.45
C LYS A 183 0.21 7.44 -2.38
N ASN A 184 0.31 6.21 -1.89
CA ASN A 184 0.57 5.09 -2.77
C ASN A 184 -0.71 4.76 -3.54
N ILE A 185 -0.54 4.43 -4.81
CA ILE A 185 -1.55 3.75 -5.62
C ILE A 185 -0.84 2.68 -6.43
N MET A 186 -1.39 1.48 -6.45
CA MET A 186 -1.06 0.42 -7.39
C MET A 186 -2.24 0.25 -8.34
N LEU A 187 -1.93 0.00 -9.61
CA LEU A 187 -2.91 -0.19 -10.66
C LEU A 187 -2.91 -1.63 -11.15
N TYR A 188 -4.08 -2.10 -11.56
CA TYR A 188 -4.27 -3.40 -12.17
C TYR A 188 -5.42 -3.33 -13.19
N ILE A 189 -5.50 -4.33 -14.07
CA ILE A 189 -6.64 -4.50 -14.96
C ILE A 189 -7.34 -5.80 -14.55
N PRO A 190 -8.58 -5.73 -14.04
CA PRO A 190 -9.37 -6.92 -13.72
C PRO A 190 -9.60 -7.82 -14.94
N ASP A 191 -9.95 -9.08 -14.68
CA ASP A 191 -10.35 -9.99 -15.75
C ASP A 191 -11.55 -9.44 -16.53
N GLY A 192 -11.51 -9.57 -17.86
CA GLY A 192 -12.58 -9.09 -18.75
C GLY A 192 -12.71 -7.56 -18.88
N GLU A 193 -11.86 -6.78 -18.21
CA GLU A 193 -11.88 -5.31 -18.30
C GLU A 193 -10.73 -4.76 -19.17
N ASN A 194 -10.85 -3.51 -19.62
CA ASN A 194 -9.83 -2.87 -20.47
C ASN A 194 -9.23 -1.60 -19.83
N GLU A 195 -9.70 -1.22 -18.65
CA GLU A 195 -9.28 -0.01 -17.96
C GLU A 195 -8.55 -0.36 -16.66
N PHE A 196 -7.61 0.50 -16.29
CA PHE A 196 -6.97 0.41 -14.98
C PHE A 196 -7.96 0.70 -13.86
N LYS A 197 -7.82 -0.05 -12.78
CA LYS A 197 -8.41 0.25 -11.47
C LYS A 197 -7.31 0.32 -10.42
N MET A 198 -7.59 1.01 -9.32
CA MET A 198 -6.71 0.99 -8.15
C MET A 198 -6.83 -0.36 -7.43
N PHE A 199 -5.72 -0.87 -6.93
CA PHE A 199 -5.65 -2.11 -6.16
C PHE A 199 -5.32 -1.87 -4.69
N TYR A 200 -4.44 -0.90 -4.39
CA TYR A 200 -4.01 -0.48 -3.05
C TYR A 200 -3.06 0.74 -3.12
#